data_AF-A0AB37VP59-F1
#
_entry.id   AF-A0AB37VP59-F1
#
_cell.length_a   1.000
_cell.length_b   1.000
_cell.length_c   1.000
_cell.angle_alpha   90.00
_cell.angle_beta   90.00
_cell.angle_gamma   90.00
#
_symmetry.space_group_name_H-M   'P 1'
#
loop_
_entity.id
_entity.type
_entity.pdbx_description
1 polymer ?
#
loop_
_entity_poly.entity_id
_entity_poly.type
_entity_poly.pdbx_seq_one_letter_code
_entity_poly.pdbx_strand_id
1 'polypeptide(L)'
;SVLGYSNTKDALSRHVDLEDKMGSRITTSGQSREMTIINESGLYSLILKSKLPSAKKFKRWVTSEVLPAIRKHGGYLTPEKVEEALLNPDTIIQLATQLKEERTGRLIAEQKIAEYEPKISYLDSILSSTDSVTISQIAADYGMSPQQM
;
A
#
# COMPACT_ATOMS: atom_id res chain seq x y z
N SER A 1 -17.90 17.69 -4.63
CA SER A 1 -16.56 17.21 -4.21
C SER A 1 -16.46 17.28 -2.70
N VAL A 2 -16.13 16.18 -2.02
CA VAL A 2 -16.07 16.08 -0.54
C VAL A 2 -15.05 17.04 0.08
N LEU A 3 -13.99 17.39 -0.66
CA LEU A 3 -12.93 18.30 -0.22
C LEU A 3 -13.07 19.72 -0.82
N GLY A 4 -14.11 19.99 -1.61
CA GLY A 4 -14.40 21.32 -2.15
C GLY A 4 -13.52 21.74 -3.33
N TYR A 5 -12.66 20.86 -3.84
CA TYR A 5 -11.90 21.10 -5.06
C TYR A 5 -12.81 21.01 -6.29
N SER A 6 -12.79 22.05 -7.12
CA SER A 6 -13.56 22.14 -8.37
C SER A 6 -12.89 21.38 -9.51
N ASN A 7 -11.56 21.48 -9.61
CA ASN A 7 -10.75 20.78 -10.60
C ASN A 7 -9.78 19.81 -9.90
N THR A 8 -9.95 18.51 -10.17
CA THR A 8 -9.14 17.45 -9.54
C THR A 8 -7.70 17.44 -10.03
N LYS A 9 -7.44 17.64 -11.34
CA LYS A 9 -6.08 17.71 -11.89
C LYS A 9 -5.28 18.85 -11.27
N ASP A 10 -5.94 19.99 -11.12
CA ASP A 10 -5.37 21.19 -10.54
C ASP A 10 -5.07 21.02 -9.04
N ALA A 11 -6.01 20.45 -8.29
CA ALA A 11 -5.81 20.13 -6.87
C ALA A 11 -4.65 19.16 -6.68
N LEU A 12 -4.58 18.08 -7.48
CA LEU A 12 -3.47 17.14 -7.44
C LEU A 12 -2.14 17.83 -7.76
N SER A 13 -2.09 18.67 -8.79
CA SER A 13 -0.87 19.39 -9.18
C SER A 13 -0.34 20.31 -8.07
N ARG A 14 -1.22 21.09 -7.42
CA ARG A 14 -0.83 22.14 -6.47
C ARG A 14 -0.66 21.68 -5.02
N HIS A 15 -1.21 20.54 -4.66
CA HIS A 15 -1.37 20.16 -3.26
C HIS A 15 -0.79 18.81 -2.90
N VAL A 16 -0.39 18.00 -3.88
CA VAL A 16 0.21 16.69 -3.67
C VAL A 16 1.59 16.69 -4.29
N ASP A 17 2.58 16.12 -3.60
CA ASP A 17 3.95 16.03 -4.11
C ASP A 17 4.07 14.96 -5.20
N LEU A 18 5.18 14.95 -5.94
CA LEU A 18 5.37 14.01 -7.05
C LEU A 18 5.55 12.56 -6.55
N GLU A 19 6.21 12.37 -5.41
CA GLU A 19 6.42 11.06 -4.78
C GLU A 19 5.11 10.40 -4.31
N ASP A 20 4.08 11.21 -4.05
CA ASP A 20 2.77 10.76 -3.60
C ASP A 20 1.80 10.49 -4.76
N LYS A 21 2.26 10.59 -6.01
CA LYS A 21 1.46 10.39 -7.22
C LYS A 21 2.01 9.22 -8.04
N MET A 22 1.11 8.46 -8.62
CA MET A 22 1.45 7.43 -9.59
C MET A 22 0.46 7.43 -10.75
N GLY A 23 0.97 7.37 -11.99
CA GLY A 23 0.15 7.08 -13.16
C GLY A 23 -0.20 5.60 -13.16
N SER A 24 -1.48 5.27 -13.25
CA SER A 24 -1.94 3.89 -13.36
C SER A 24 -2.98 3.77 -14.46
N ARG A 25 -2.83 2.72 -15.26
CA ARG A 25 -3.75 2.41 -16.35
C ARG A 25 -4.92 1.63 -15.78
N ILE A 26 -6.02 2.33 -15.53
CA ILE A 26 -7.23 1.72 -15.00
C ILE A 26 -8.05 1.21 -16.19
N THR A 27 -8.24 -0.11 -16.25
CA THR A 27 -9.15 -0.78 -17.19
C THR A 27 -10.50 -0.98 -16.51
N THR A 28 -11.53 -0.35 -17.04
CA THR A 28 -12.91 -0.50 -16.54
C THR A 28 -13.86 -0.51 -17.71
N SER A 29 -14.74 -1.52 -17.77
CA SER A 29 -15.78 -1.66 -18.80
C SER A 29 -15.25 -1.53 -20.24
N GLY A 30 -14.12 -2.20 -20.54
CA GLY A 30 -13.49 -2.18 -21.88
C GLY A 30 -12.77 -0.87 -22.24
N GLN A 31 -12.82 0.15 -21.38
CA GLN A 31 -12.05 1.36 -21.55
C GLN A 31 -10.75 1.26 -20.75
N SER A 32 -9.68 1.75 -21.35
CA SER A 32 -8.37 1.80 -20.71
C SER A 32 -7.92 3.25 -20.65
N ARG A 33 -7.87 3.82 -19.44
CA ARG A 33 -7.56 5.23 -19.20
C ARG A 33 -6.39 5.34 -18.26
N GLU A 34 -5.47 6.25 -18.57
CA GLU A 34 -4.42 6.63 -17.66
C GLU A 34 -5.00 7.57 -16.59
N MET A 35 -4.89 7.18 -15.33
CA MET A 35 -5.42 7.90 -14.19
C MET A 35 -4.32 8.11 -13.16
N THR A 36 -4.32 9.29 -12.51
CA THR A 36 -3.42 9.55 -11.40
C THR A 36 -4.03 8.98 -10.11
N ILE A 37 -3.30 8.07 -9.48
CA ILE A 37 -3.57 7.54 -8.15
C ILE A 37 -2.64 8.27 -7.17
N ILE A 38 -3.11 8.46 -5.94
CA ILE A 38 -2.31 9.01 -4.84
C ILE A 38 -2.26 8.04 -3.67
N ASN A 39 -1.17 8.07 -2.92
CA ASN A 39 -1.04 7.31 -1.68
C ASN A 39 -1.73 8.05 -0.50
N GLU A 40 -1.62 7.49 0.71
CA GLU A 40 -2.22 8.06 1.92
C GLU A 40 -1.61 9.43 2.29
N SER A 41 -0.29 9.62 2.10
CA SER A 41 0.38 10.91 2.31
C SER A 41 -0.23 12.00 1.42
N GLY A 42 -0.41 11.71 0.13
CA GLY A 42 -1.05 12.62 -0.82
C GLY A 42 -2.51 12.93 -0.47
N LEU A 43 -3.25 11.93 0.04
CA LEU A 43 -4.61 12.13 0.54
C LEU A 43 -4.64 13.13 1.71
N TYR A 44 -3.76 12.96 2.71
CA TYR A 44 -3.68 13.90 3.84
C TYR A 44 -3.27 15.30 3.39
N SER A 45 -2.36 15.42 2.43
CA SER A 45 -1.96 16.71 1.85
C SER A 45 -3.15 17.48 1.27
N LEU A 46 -4.08 16.79 0.60
CA LEU A 46 -5.34 17.39 0.11
C LEU A 46 -6.27 17.80 1.27
N ILE A 47 -6.46 16.93 2.26
CA ILE A 47 -7.35 17.21 3.39
C ILE A 47 -6.84 18.43 4.19
N LEU A 48 -5.54 18.51 4.46
CA LEU A 48 -4.93 19.56 5.26
C LEU A 48 -4.96 20.94 4.59
N LYS A 49 -5.06 20.98 3.26
CA LYS A 49 -5.17 22.21 2.45
C LYS A 49 -6.61 22.58 2.09
N SER A 50 -7.58 21.68 2.27
CA SER A 50 -8.99 21.98 2.01
C SER A 50 -9.53 23.07 2.94
N LYS A 51 -10.39 23.93 2.39
CA LYS A 51 -11.03 25.05 3.13
C LYS A 51 -12.39 24.68 3.72
N LEU A 52 -12.91 23.49 3.43
CA LEU A 52 -14.25 23.07 3.88
C LEU A 52 -14.32 22.86 5.40
N PRO A 53 -15.49 23.11 6.03
CA PRO A 53 -15.66 22.89 7.47
C PRO A 53 -15.36 21.46 7.92
N SER A 54 -15.72 20.45 7.13
CA SER A 54 -15.43 19.04 7.41
C SER A 54 -13.93 18.75 7.48
N ALA A 55 -13.17 19.20 6.47
CA ALA A 55 -11.72 19.05 6.44
C ALA A 55 -11.02 19.83 7.57
N LYS A 56 -11.53 21.02 7.91
CA LYS A 56 -11.04 21.80 9.07
C LYS A 56 -11.26 21.06 10.39
N LYS A 57 -12.42 20.42 10.58
CA LYS A 57 -12.70 19.60 11.77
C LYS A 57 -11.71 18.44 11.88
N PHE A 58 -11.50 17.69 10.79
CA PHE A 58 -10.52 16.61 10.74
C PHE A 58 -9.10 17.11 11.05
N LYS A 59 -8.66 18.18 10.37
CA LYS A 59 -7.36 18.80 10.62
C LYS A 59 -7.20 19.22 12.08
N ARG A 60 -8.23 19.82 12.68
CA ARG A 60 -8.20 20.21 14.09
C ARG A 60 -8.05 18.99 14.98
N TRP A 61 -8.87 17.97 14.80
CA TRP A 61 -8.78 16.72 15.56
C TRP A 61 -7.39 16.08 15.47
N VAL A 62 -6.83 15.93 14.26
CA VAL A 62 -5.47 15.39 14.09
C VAL A 62 -4.42 16.24 14.80
N THR A 63 -4.50 17.57 14.69
CA THR A 63 -3.46 18.47 15.24
C THR A 63 -3.59 18.76 16.73
N SER A 64 -4.79 18.68 17.31
CA SER A 64 -5.02 18.95 18.74
C SER A 64 -5.04 17.70 19.61
N GLU A 65 -5.34 16.54 19.03
CA GLU A 65 -5.57 15.30 19.78
C GLU A 65 -4.58 14.22 19.37
N VAL A 66 -4.60 13.81 18.10
CA VAL A 66 -3.83 12.65 17.60
C VAL A 66 -2.32 12.90 17.66
N LEU A 67 -1.82 13.96 17.01
CA LEU A 67 -0.38 14.25 16.99
C LEU A 67 0.18 14.57 18.38
N PRO A 68 -0.49 15.36 19.25
CA PRO A 68 -0.05 15.55 20.62
C PRO A 68 -0.01 14.26 21.44
N ALA A 69 -0.99 13.36 21.29
CA ALA A 69 -1.00 12.08 21.98
C ALA A 69 0.18 11.20 21.54
N ILE A 70 0.41 11.06 20.24
CA ILE A 70 1.56 10.31 19.69
C ILE A 70 2.87 10.91 20.21
N ARG A 71 3.03 12.24 20.17
CA ARG A 71 4.26 12.92 20.64
C ARG A 71 4.53 12.68 22.13
N LYS A 72 3.50 12.65 22.97
CA LYS A 72 3.64 12.52 24.42
C LYS A 72 3.74 11.08 24.91
N HIS A 73 3.00 10.16 24.28
CA HIS A 73 2.78 8.82 24.78
C HIS A 73 3.30 7.73 23.82
N GLY A 74 3.82 8.09 22.66
CA GLY A 74 4.32 7.16 21.65
C GLY A 74 3.23 6.52 20.77
N GLY A 75 1.95 6.76 21.06
CA GLY A 75 0.82 6.21 20.30
C GLY A 75 -0.49 6.96 20.55
N TYR A 76 -1.48 6.65 19.74
CA TYR A 76 -2.87 7.12 19.90
C TYR A 76 -3.81 5.92 19.85
N LEU A 77 -4.65 5.80 20.88
CA LEU A 77 -5.73 4.82 20.98
C LEU A 77 -7.04 5.61 20.99
N THR A 78 -8.06 5.11 20.30
CA THR A 78 -9.40 5.70 20.40
C THR A 78 -9.93 5.56 21.84
N PRO A 79 -10.79 6.48 22.32
CA PRO A 79 -11.33 6.40 23.69
C PRO A 79 -11.92 5.02 24.02
N GLU A 80 -12.67 4.44 23.07
CA GLU A 80 -13.24 3.10 23.20
C GLU A 80 -12.17 2.02 23.41
N LYS A 81 -11.06 2.07 22.68
CA LYS A 81 -9.96 1.11 22.84
C LYS A 81 -9.11 1.35 24.07
N VAL A 82 -9.03 2.59 24.57
CA VAL A 82 -8.43 2.86 25.89
C VAL A 82 -9.27 2.20 26.98
N GLU A 83 -10.59 2.37 26.94
CA GLU A 83 -11.50 1.79 27.92
C GLU A 83 -11.46 0.25 27.88
N GLU A 84 -11.51 -0.34 26.69
CA GLU A 84 -11.36 -1.79 26.51
C GLU A 84 -10.03 -2.32 27.05
N ALA A 85 -8.93 -1.58 26.82
CA ALA A 85 -7.61 -1.93 27.33
C ALA A 85 -7.49 -1.83 28.86
N LEU A 86 -8.20 -0.88 29.47
CA LEU A 86 -8.25 -0.72 30.92
C LEU A 86 -9.13 -1.78 31.59
N LEU A 87 -10.23 -2.17 30.95
CA LEU A 87 -11.16 -3.17 31.46
C LEU A 87 -10.64 -4.60 31.28
N ASN A 88 -9.85 -4.84 30.23
CA ASN A 88 -9.28 -6.15 29.96
C ASN A 88 -7.83 -6.02 29.47
N PRO A 89 -6.83 -6.24 30.32
CA PRO A 89 -5.42 -6.10 29.95
C PRO A 89 -4.97 -7.08 28.85
N ASP A 90 -5.69 -8.19 28.62
CA ASP A 90 -5.37 -9.14 27.56
C ASP A 90 -5.62 -8.56 26.15
N THR A 91 -6.42 -7.51 26.04
CA THR A 91 -6.71 -6.86 24.74
C THR A 91 -5.45 -6.28 24.11
N ILE A 92 -4.54 -5.71 24.93
CA ILE A 92 -3.24 -5.21 24.46
C ILE A 92 -2.38 -6.39 23.96
N ILE A 93 -2.40 -7.51 24.67
CA ILE A 93 -1.64 -8.72 24.31
C ILE A 93 -2.15 -9.28 22.98
N GLN A 94 -3.48 -9.38 22.81
CA GLN A 94 -4.10 -9.84 21.58
C GLN A 94 -3.77 -8.92 20.41
N LEU A 95 -3.91 -7.61 20.58
CA LEU A 95 -3.56 -6.63 19.54
C LEU A 95 -2.08 -6.73 19.14
N ALA A 96 -1.18 -6.82 20.12
CA ALA A 96 0.24 -6.96 19.86
C ALA A 96 0.58 -8.28 19.14
N THR A 97 -0.10 -9.37 19.52
CA THR A 97 0.08 -10.69 18.89
C THR A 97 -0.40 -10.69 17.45
N GLN A 98 -1.58 -10.14 17.19
CA GLN A 98 -2.13 -9.99 15.84
C GLN A 98 -1.21 -9.14 14.95
N LEU A 99 -0.72 -8.00 15.45
CA LEU A 99 0.23 -7.16 14.72
C LEU A 99 1.56 -7.87 14.43
N LYS A 100 2.04 -8.70 15.36
CA LYS A 100 3.24 -9.51 15.16
C LYS A 100 3.01 -10.55 14.06
N GLU A 101 1.89 -11.27 14.12
CA GLU A 101 1.52 -12.27 13.12
C GLU A 101 1.40 -11.64 11.72
N GLU A 102 0.71 -10.51 11.60
CA GLU A 102 0.58 -9.78 10.33
C GLU A 102 1.95 -9.40 9.76
N ARG A 103 2.85 -8.86 10.59
CA ARG A 103 4.22 -8.53 10.17
C ARG A 103 5.00 -9.75 9.71
N THR A 104 4.91 -10.87 10.44
CA THR A 104 5.59 -12.10 10.05
C THR A 104 5.04 -12.66 8.74
N GLY A 105 3.72 -12.63 8.55
CA GLY A 105 3.08 -13.05 7.31
C GLY A 105 3.52 -12.18 6.13
N ARG A 106 3.58 -10.86 6.31
CA ARG A 106 4.05 -9.92 5.31
C ARG A 106 5.52 -10.17 4.92
N LEU A 107 6.40 -10.39 5.90
CA LEU A 107 7.81 -10.72 5.65
C LEU A 107 7.96 -12.04 4.86
N ILE A 108 7.20 -13.07 5.21
CA ILE A 108 7.22 -14.35 4.48
C ILE A 108 6.72 -14.16 3.06
N ALA A 109 5.66 -13.37 2.86
CA ALA A 109 5.14 -13.07 1.53
C ALA A 109 6.16 -12.28 0.69
N GLU A 110 6.80 -11.27 1.27
CA GLU A 110 7.85 -10.47 0.61
C GLU A 110 9.07 -11.34 0.25
N GLN A 111 9.49 -12.25 1.13
CA GLN A 111 10.56 -13.22 0.83
C GLN A 111 10.21 -14.16 -0.32
N LYS A 112 8.98 -14.70 -0.32
CA LYS A 112 8.51 -15.54 -1.41
C LYS A 112 8.50 -14.77 -2.72
N ILE A 113 7.97 -13.54 -2.72
CA ILE A 113 7.98 -12.68 -3.91
C ILE A 113 9.42 -12.49 -4.41
N ALA A 114 10.36 -12.15 -3.53
CA ALA A 114 11.76 -11.99 -3.90
C ALA A 114 12.41 -13.27 -4.47
N GLU A 115 12.03 -14.46 -3.97
CA GLU A 115 12.51 -15.74 -4.50
C GLU A 115 11.91 -16.07 -5.88
N TYR A 116 10.64 -15.74 -6.10
CA TYR A 116 9.94 -15.99 -7.35
C TYR A 116 10.24 -14.96 -8.43
N GLU A 117 10.64 -13.73 -8.07
CA GLU A 117 10.97 -12.63 -8.99
C GLU A 117 11.93 -13.05 -10.12
N PRO A 118 13.11 -13.67 -9.86
CA PRO A 118 14.00 -14.11 -10.94
C PRO A 118 13.40 -15.23 -11.80
N LYS A 119 12.59 -16.13 -11.21
CA LYS A 119 11.94 -17.23 -11.93
C LYS A 119 10.86 -16.70 -12.89
N ILE A 120 10.10 -15.70 -12.45
CA ILE A 120 9.08 -15.02 -13.26
C ILE A 120 9.75 -14.19 -14.37
N SER A 121 10.76 -13.40 -14.03
CA SER A 121 11.51 -12.61 -15.03
C SER A 121 12.14 -13.47 -16.13
N TYR A 122 12.64 -14.65 -15.78
CA TYR A 122 13.15 -15.62 -16.75
C TYR A 122 12.03 -16.19 -17.62
N LEU A 123 10.90 -16.60 -17.02
CA LEU A 123 9.73 -17.07 -17.78
C LEU A 123 9.23 -16.02 -18.77
N ASP A 124 9.12 -14.76 -18.36
CA ASP A 124 8.73 -13.65 -19.21
C ASP A 124 9.72 -13.46 -20.37
N SER A 125 11.03 -13.59 -20.11
CA SER A 125 12.06 -13.50 -21.15
C SER A 125 11.90 -14.59 -22.23
N ILE A 126 11.64 -15.84 -21.83
CA ILE A 126 11.44 -16.96 -22.74
C ILE A 126 10.14 -16.79 -23.53
N LEU A 127 9.03 -16.46 -22.86
CA LEU A 127 7.73 -16.29 -23.50
C LEU A 127 7.71 -15.10 -24.48
N SER A 128 8.58 -14.10 -24.26
CA SER A 128 8.74 -12.96 -25.16
C SER A 128 9.65 -13.24 -26.37
N SER A 129 10.49 -14.28 -26.31
CA SER A 129 11.37 -14.66 -27.41
C SER A 129 10.60 -15.45 -28.48
N THR A 130 10.75 -15.06 -29.74
CA THR A 130 10.12 -15.73 -30.90
C THR A 130 10.88 -16.97 -31.37
N ASP A 131 12.09 -17.19 -30.86
CA ASP A 131 12.94 -18.33 -31.21
C ASP A 131 12.58 -19.55 -30.34
N SER A 132 12.68 -20.76 -30.91
CA SER A 132 12.40 -21.99 -30.18
C SER A 132 13.51 -22.30 -29.18
N VAL A 133 13.19 -22.28 -27.88
CA VAL A 133 14.08 -22.75 -26.83
C VAL A 133 13.98 -24.27 -26.69
N THR A 134 15.10 -24.98 -26.60
CA THR A 134 15.09 -26.44 -26.49
C THR A 134 14.71 -26.89 -25.08
N ILE A 135 13.87 -27.93 -24.97
CA ILE A 135 13.43 -28.52 -23.70
C ILE A 135 14.63 -28.92 -22.83
N SER A 136 15.75 -29.32 -23.44
CA SER A 136 16.97 -29.67 -22.73
C SER A 136 17.67 -28.48 -22.05
N GLN A 137 17.63 -27.28 -22.65
CA GLN A 137 18.17 -26.06 -22.03
C GLN A 137 17.31 -25.60 -20.87
N ILE A 138 15.98 -25.64 -21.03
CA ILE A 138 15.03 -25.30 -19.96
C ILE A 138 15.21 -26.27 -18.78
N ALA A 139 15.30 -27.57 -19.04
CA ALA A 139 15.53 -28.57 -17.98
C ALA A 139 16.83 -28.32 -17.22
N ALA A 140 17.93 -28.02 -17.92
CA ALA A 140 19.22 -27.69 -17.30
C ALA A 140 19.16 -26.43 -16.42
N ASP A 141 18.46 -25.38 -16.86
CA ASP A 141 18.31 -24.11 -16.13
C ASP A 141 17.47 -24.26 -14.85
N TYR A 142 16.52 -25.21 -14.83
CA TYR A 142 15.76 -25.60 -13.62
C TYR A 142 16.47 -26.67 -12.77
N GLY A 143 17.68 -27.12 -13.14
CA GLY A 143 18.41 -28.17 -12.43
C GLY A 143 17.78 -29.56 -12.55
N MET A 144 16.96 -29.80 -13.58
CA MET A 144 16.25 -31.04 -13.83
C MET A 144 16.82 -31.78 -15.05
N SER A 145 16.61 -33.10 -15.11
CA SER A 145 16.91 -33.85 -16.33
C SER A 145 15.78 -33.66 -17.36
N PRO A 146 16.07 -33.62 -18.68
CA PRO A 146 15.04 -33.42 -19.72
C PRO A 146 13.96 -34.51 -19.76
N GLN A 147 14.18 -35.65 -19.11
CA GLN A 147 13.23 -36.76 -19.02
C GLN A 147 12.24 -36.61 -17.84
N GLN A 148 12.45 -35.60 -16.98
CA GLN A 148 11.65 -35.34 -15.78
C GLN A 148 10.79 -34.07 -15.88
N MET A 149 10.88 -33.33 -16.99
CA MET A 149 9.95 -32.27 -17.40
C MET A 149 8.85 -32.83 -18.29
#